data_AF-A0AA86V6E0-F1
#
_entry.id   AF-A0AA86V6E0-F1
#
_cell.length_a   1.000
_cell.length_b   1.000
_cell.length_c   1.000
_cell.angle_alpha   90.00
_cell.angle_beta   90.00
_cell.angle_gamma   90.00
#
_symmetry.space_group_name_H-M   'P 1'
#
loop_
_entity.id
_entity.type
_entity.pdbx_description
1 polymer ?
#
loop_
_entity_poly.entity_id
_entity_poly.type
_entity_poly.pdbx_seq_one_letter_code
_entity_poly.pdbx_strand_id
1 'polypeptide(L)'
;MTPLSKLFHKLCSKMIILLASLLIELIILIHKLKSSSRSISTHQYLKFIEKTNPTICYTKRLSKAEQGGAAECRVCLCELEEGEKVRKLQCHHMFHRDCLDKWLQQYWATCPLCRKQVVPNDVVFKHRQHQNQAAEGFDGNNDDHLPYFLSAFRRGNTLHRYF
;
A
#
# COMPACT_ATOMS: atom_id res chain seq x y z
N MET A 1 -38.69 -18.17 -52.14
CA MET A 1 -37.38 -17.47 -52.22
C MET A 1 -36.96 -16.84 -50.87
N THR A 2 -36.98 -17.60 -49.75
CA THR A 2 -36.61 -17.08 -48.41
C THR A 2 -35.66 -17.95 -47.53
N PRO A 3 -35.12 -19.12 -47.95
CA PRO A 3 -34.24 -19.91 -47.08
C PRO A 3 -32.83 -19.33 -46.98
N LEU A 4 -32.36 -18.68 -48.05
CA LEU A 4 -31.01 -18.15 -48.15
C LEU A 4 -30.81 -16.90 -47.26
N SER A 5 -31.80 -16.01 -47.21
CA SER A 5 -31.78 -14.84 -46.32
C SER A 5 -31.82 -15.23 -44.83
N LYS A 6 -32.55 -16.29 -44.47
CA LYS A 6 -32.56 -16.84 -43.10
C LYS A 6 -31.21 -17.44 -42.71
N LEU A 7 -30.53 -18.10 -43.65
CA LEU A 7 -29.19 -18.63 -43.45
C LEU A 7 -28.18 -17.49 -43.25
N PHE A 8 -28.19 -16.48 -44.14
CA PHE A 8 -27.34 -15.31 -44.02
C PHE A 8 -27.57 -14.54 -42.71
N HIS A 9 -28.82 -14.37 -42.28
CA HIS A 9 -29.14 -13.75 -41.00
C HIS A 9 -28.58 -14.55 -39.80
N LYS A 10 -28.69 -15.88 -39.84
CA LYS A 10 -28.10 -16.77 -38.80
C LYS A 10 -26.57 -16.72 -38.79
N LEU A 11 -25.94 -16.57 -39.95
CA LEU A 11 -24.48 -16.42 -40.08
C LEU A 11 -24.02 -15.05 -39.55
N CYS A 12 -24.67 -13.97 -39.99
CA CYS A 12 -24.34 -12.61 -39.55
C CYS A 12 -24.54 -12.42 -38.03
N SER A 13 -25.65 -12.88 -37.47
CA SER A 13 -25.89 -12.80 -36.02
C SER A 13 -24.82 -13.55 -35.21
N LYS A 14 -24.42 -14.75 -35.64
CA LYS A 14 -23.34 -15.50 -35.00
C LYS A 14 -21.99 -14.80 -35.12
N MET A 15 -21.67 -14.25 -36.29
CA MET A 15 -20.43 -13.49 -36.49
C MET A 15 -20.39 -12.25 -35.61
N ILE A 16 -21.50 -11.52 -35.49
CA ILE A 16 -21.61 -10.35 -34.62
C ILE A 16 -21.41 -10.75 -33.15
N ILE A 17 -22.04 -11.84 -32.70
CA ILE A 17 -21.90 -12.33 -31.32
C ILE A 17 -20.45 -12.76 -31.03
N LEU A 18 -19.82 -13.49 -31.95
CA LEU A 18 -18.42 -13.91 -31.81
C LEU A 18 -17.48 -12.71 -31.77
N LEU A 19 -17.62 -11.75 -32.68
CA LEU A 19 -16.83 -10.53 -32.68
C LEU A 19 -17.04 -9.72 -31.40
N ALA A 20 -18.28 -9.57 -30.94
CA ALA A 20 -18.57 -8.89 -29.68
C ALA A 20 -17.91 -9.60 -28.48
N SER A 21 -17.94 -10.93 -28.43
CA SER A 21 -17.29 -11.71 -27.37
C SER A 21 -15.77 -11.53 -27.36
N LEU A 22 -15.12 -11.57 -28.54
CA LEU A 22 -13.68 -11.36 -28.67
C LEU A 22 -13.27 -9.94 -28.29
N LEU A 23 -14.09 -8.94 -28.63
CA LEU A 23 -13.87 -7.55 -28.23
C LEU A 23 -13.99 -7.37 -26.70
N ILE A 24 -14.96 -8.01 -26.07
CA ILE A 24 -15.13 -7.97 -24.60
C ILE A 24 -13.91 -8.59 -23.90
N GLU A 25 -13.47 -9.77 -24.34
CA GLU A 25 -12.28 -10.44 -23.80
C GLU A 25 -11.02 -9.57 -23.97
N LEU A 26 -10.85 -8.94 -25.13
CA LEU A 26 -9.75 -8.01 -25.38
C LEU A 26 -9.78 -6.79 -24.43
N ILE A 27 -10.96 -6.20 -24.20
CA ILE A 27 -11.12 -5.08 -23.25
C ILE A 27 -10.75 -5.51 -21.82
N ILE A 28 -11.16 -6.70 -21.39
CA ILE A 28 -10.82 -7.25 -20.08
C ILE A 28 -9.31 -7.44 -19.95
N LEU A 29 -8.64 -7.97 -20.99
CA LEU A 29 -7.19 -8.13 -21.01
C LEU A 29 -6.45 -6.79 -20.97
N ILE A 30 -6.91 -5.78 -21.72
CA ILE A 30 -6.35 -4.42 -21.68
C ILE A 30 -6.50 -3.82 -20.28
N HIS A 31 -7.65 -3.99 -19.63
CA HIS A 31 -7.85 -3.55 -18.25
C HIS A 31 -6.94 -4.26 -17.26
N LYS A 32 -6.69 -5.56 -17.44
CA LYS A 32 -5.77 -6.36 -16.61
C LYS A 32 -4.32 -5.89 -16.77
N LEU A 33 -3.88 -5.62 -18.00
CA LEU A 33 -2.56 -5.05 -18.29
C LEU A 33 -2.42 -3.61 -17.76
N LYS A 34 -3.46 -2.77 -17.90
CA LYS A 34 -3.47 -1.40 -17.36
C LYS A 34 -3.56 -1.34 -15.83
N SER A 35 -4.15 -2.37 -15.22
CA SER A 35 -4.11 -2.61 -13.77
C SER A 35 -2.70 -3.02 -13.34
N SER A 36 -2.04 -3.88 -14.10
CA SER A 36 -0.65 -4.28 -13.88
C SER A 36 0.36 -3.12 -14.04
N SER A 37 0.07 -2.15 -14.91
CA SER A 37 0.97 -1.05 -15.28
C SER A 37 1.00 0.14 -14.29
N ARG A 38 0.18 0.15 -13.24
CA ARG A 38 0.07 1.31 -12.33
C ARG A 38 0.73 1.11 -10.96
N SER A 39 1.72 0.23 -10.88
CA SER A 39 2.60 0.15 -9.72
C SER A 39 3.24 1.51 -9.46
N ILE A 40 3.33 1.94 -8.19
CA ILE A 40 4.04 3.17 -7.82
C ILE A 40 5.32 2.82 -7.09
N SER A 41 6.38 3.58 -7.36
CA SER A 41 7.67 3.39 -6.69
C SER A 41 7.62 3.82 -5.22
N THR A 42 8.57 3.35 -4.41
CA THR A 42 8.71 3.76 -3.00
C THR A 42 8.87 5.27 -2.86
N HIS A 43 9.59 5.91 -3.78
CA HIS A 43 9.73 7.37 -3.80
C HIS A 43 8.39 8.07 -4.04
N GLN A 44 7.57 7.58 -4.98
CA GLN A 44 6.24 8.15 -5.23
C GLN A 44 5.31 7.95 -4.02
N TYR A 45 5.39 6.80 -3.35
CA TYR A 45 4.64 6.52 -2.13
C TYR A 45 5.03 7.45 -0.97
N LEU A 46 6.34 7.63 -0.74
CA LEU A 46 6.85 8.56 0.27
C LEU A 46 6.50 10.02 -0.02
N LYS A 47 6.60 10.44 -1.29
CA LYS A 47 6.20 11.78 -1.72
C LYS A 47 4.71 12.03 -1.46
N PHE A 48 3.87 11.00 -1.62
CA PHE A 48 2.47 11.08 -1.25
C PHE A 48 2.30 11.28 0.27
N ILE A 49 3.00 10.49 1.09
CA ILE A 49 2.95 10.63 2.57
C ILE A 49 3.38 12.04 2.98
N GLU A 50 4.49 12.56 2.43
CA GLU A 50 4.97 13.92 2.71
C GLU A 50 3.92 14.98 2.38
N LYS A 51 3.23 14.83 1.24
CA LYS A 51 2.16 15.75 0.86
C LYS A 51 0.97 15.69 1.81
N THR A 52 0.60 14.50 2.27
CA THR A 52 -0.58 14.31 3.14
C THR A 52 -0.33 14.64 4.61
N ASN A 53 0.87 14.30 5.12
CA ASN A 53 1.25 14.39 6.52
C ASN A 53 2.66 15.00 6.58
N PRO A 54 2.81 16.31 6.33
CA PRO A 54 4.12 16.94 6.19
C PRO A 54 4.98 16.80 7.45
N THR A 55 6.29 16.75 7.23
CA THR A 55 7.26 16.75 8.31
C THR A 55 7.29 18.12 8.99
N ILE A 56 7.23 18.13 10.31
CA ILE A 56 7.38 19.32 11.14
C ILE A 56 8.53 19.12 12.13
N CYS A 57 9.14 20.20 12.57
CA CYS A 57 10.05 20.16 13.71
C CYS A 57 9.23 20.13 14.99
N TYR A 58 9.48 19.15 15.85
CA TYR A 58 8.84 19.06 17.14
C TYR A 58 9.27 20.24 18.02
N THR A 59 8.30 20.80 18.73
CA THR A 59 8.53 21.84 19.74
C THR A 59 7.74 21.46 20.99
N LYS A 60 8.28 21.74 22.17
CA LYS A 60 7.62 21.41 23.44
C LYS A 60 6.28 22.14 23.63
N ARG A 61 6.02 23.20 22.84
CA ARG A 61 4.72 23.87 22.79
C ARG A 61 3.62 22.99 22.19
N LEU A 62 3.95 22.09 21.25
CA LEU A 62 2.98 21.19 20.61
C LEU A 62 2.44 20.15 21.59
N SER A 63 3.28 19.59 22.46
CA SER A 63 2.83 18.62 23.48
C SER A 63 1.95 19.25 24.55
N LYS A 64 2.30 20.46 25.00
CA LYS A 64 1.55 21.19 26.05
C LYS A 64 0.09 21.48 25.65
N ALA A 65 -0.21 21.56 24.35
CA ALA A 65 -1.55 21.79 23.85
C ALA A 65 -2.44 20.52 23.82
N GLU A 66 -1.87 19.32 23.81
CA GLU A 66 -2.62 18.09 23.49
C GLU A 66 -2.70 17.05 24.60
N GLN A 67 -1.81 17.08 25.60
CA GLN A 67 -1.88 16.33 26.85
C GLN A 67 -0.66 16.71 27.69
N GLY A 68 -0.83 17.08 28.96
CA GLY A 68 0.20 17.67 29.84
C GLY A 68 1.40 16.78 30.23
N GLY A 69 1.87 15.89 29.36
CA GLY A 69 3.06 15.05 29.50
C GLY A 69 4.01 15.17 28.30
N ALA A 70 5.22 14.59 28.42
CA ALA A 70 6.17 14.51 27.31
C ALA A 70 5.57 13.68 26.16
N ALA A 71 5.69 14.15 24.92
CA ALA A 71 5.24 13.38 23.77
C ALA A 71 6.27 12.29 23.46
N GLU A 72 5.80 11.06 23.25
CA GLU A 72 6.62 9.87 23.03
C GLU A 72 6.26 9.23 21.67
N CYS A 73 7.28 8.82 20.91
CA CYS A 73 7.07 8.10 19.66
C CYS A 73 6.75 6.63 19.95
N ARG A 74 5.49 6.22 19.77
CA ARG A 74 5.03 4.85 20.08
C ARG A 74 5.51 3.75 19.11
N VAL A 75 6.42 4.09 18.20
CA VAL A 75 7.08 3.12 17.31
C VAL A 75 8.46 2.74 17.87
N CYS A 76 9.28 3.72 18.26
CA CYS A 76 10.60 3.47 18.85
C CYS A 76 10.61 3.51 20.38
N LEU A 77 9.52 3.96 21.01
CA LEU A 77 9.37 4.16 22.46
C LEU A 77 10.35 5.19 23.05
N CYS A 78 10.86 6.11 22.20
CA CYS A 78 11.69 7.23 22.64
C CYS A 78 10.84 8.49 22.83
N GLU A 79 11.25 9.33 23.77
CA GLU A 79 10.70 10.69 23.92
C GLU A 79 10.98 11.52 22.66
N LEU A 80 10.06 12.42 22.34
CA LEU A 80 10.22 13.40 21.28
C LEU A 80 10.94 14.62 21.82
N GLU A 81 12.07 14.95 21.20
CA GLU A 81 12.94 16.06 21.58
C GLU A 81 12.78 17.27 20.67
N GLU A 82 13.08 18.45 21.22
CA GLU A 82 12.93 19.72 20.51
C GLU A 82 13.85 19.80 19.28
N GLY A 83 13.27 20.15 18.13
CA GLY A 83 13.98 20.16 16.84
C GLY A 83 13.92 18.84 16.07
N GLU A 84 13.43 17.75 16.65
CA GLU A 84 13.30 16.48 15.94
C GLU A 84 12.26 16.53 14.83
N LYS A 85 12.50 15.77 13.75
CA LYS A 85 11.59 15.66 12.62
C LYS A 85 10.47 14.69 12.95
N VAL A 86 9.26 15.20 13.09
CA VAL A 86 8.07 14.42 13.41
C VAL A 86 6.99 14.61 12.35
N ARG A 87 6.05 13.67 12.29
CA ARG A 87 4.81 13.81 11.53
C ARG A 87 3.64 13.72 12.49
N LYS A 88 2.70 14.64 12.35
CA LYS A 88 1.41 14.58 13.02
C LYS A 88 0.35 14.04 12.07
N LEU A 89 -0.34 13.00 12.48
CA LEU A 89 -1.43 12.41 11.69
C LEU A 89 -2.74 13.18 11.91
N GLN A 90 -3.71 13.00 11.00
CA GLN A 90 -5.08 13.52 11.17
C GLN A 90 -5.78 12.99 12.43
N CYS A 91 -5.35 11.83 12.93
CA CYS A 91 -5.80 11.28 14.21
C CYS A 91 -5.12 11.91 15.43
N HIS A 92 -4.33 12.97 15.24
CA HIS A 92 -3.61 13.78 16.23
C HIS A 92 -2.42 13.09 16.92
N HIS A 93 -2.17 11.81 16.62
CA HIS A 93 -0.97 11.13 17.09
C HIS A 93 0.30 11.60 16.33
N MET A 94 1.40 11.73 17.06
CA MET A 94 2.70 12.17 16.57
C MET A 94 3.74 11.05 16.68
N PHE A 95 4.63 11.01 15.69
CA PHE A 95 5.70 10.02 15.59
C PHE A 95 6.92 10.65 14.91
N HIS A 96 8.13 10.13 15.13
CA HIS A 96 9.27 10.48 14.28
C HIS A 96 8.96 10.21 12.82
N ARG A 97 9.40 11.11 11.93
CA ARG A 97 9.21 10.99 10.48
C ARG A 97 9.65 9.61 9.98
N ASP A 98 10.88 9.22 10.32
CA ASP A 98 11.46 7.97 9.82
C ASP A 98 10.78 6.73 10.40
N CYS A 99 10.32 6.81 11.66
CA CYS A 99 9.58 5.72 12.29
C CYS A 99 8.23 5.49 11.60
N LEU A 100 7.49 6.56 11.35
CA LEU A 100 6.19 6.47 10.68
C LEU A 100 6.34 6.08 9.21
N ASP A 101 7.33 6.63 8.51
CA ASP A 101 7.58 6.30 7.09
C ASP A 101 7.90 4.82 6.91
N LYS A 102 8.76 4.23 7.77
CA LYS A 102 9.02 2.79 7.80
C LYS A 102 7.76 1.99 8.13
N TRP A 103 6.98 2.42 9.12
CA TRP A 103 5.74 1.75 9.51
C TRP A 103 4.74 1.63 8.34
N LEU A 104 4.50 2.75 7.65
CA LEU A 104 3.56 2.83 6.53
C LEU A 104 4.03 2.02 5.31
N GLN A 105 5.34 1.94 5.08
CA GLN A 105 5.92 1.17 3.98
C GLN A 105 5.93 -0.34 4.21
N GLN A 106 6.29 -0.79 5.41
CA GLN A 106 6.64 -2.19 5.67
C GLN A 106 5.53 -2.98 6.36
N TYR A 107 4.71 -2.33 7.20
CA TYR A 107 3.79 -3.04 8.08
C TYR A 107 2.34 -2.74 7.72
N TRP A 108 1.89 -1.53 8.05
CA TRP A 108 0.49 -1.15 7.90
C TRP A 108 0.33 0.33 7.55
N ALA A 109 -0.57 0.62 6.62
CA ALA A 109 -0.93 1.97 6.18
C ALA A 109 -1.87 2.70 7.16
N THR A 110 -1.73 2.41 8.46
CA THR A 110 -2.61 2.86 9.54
C THR A 110 -1.80 3.46 10.68
N CYS A 111 -2.43 4.28 11.51
CA CYS A 111 -1.82 4.81 12.72
C CYS A 111 -1.41 3.66 13.67
N PRO A 112 -0.15 3.63 14.16
CA PRO A 112 0.30 2.63 15.13
C PRO A 112 -0.53 2.58 16.42
N LEU A 113 -1.12 3.71 16.83
CA LEU A 113 -1.87 3.83 18.09
C LEU A 113 -3.36 3.49 17.96
N CYS A 114 -4.05 4.15 17.03
CA CYS A 114 -5.51 4.04 16.93
C CYS A 114 -6.01 3.29 15.69
N ARG A 115 -5.10 2.78 14.85
CA ARG A 115 -5.39 2.04 13.62
C ARG A 115 -6.23 2.78 12.58
N LYS A 116 -6.49 4.07 12.76
CA LYS A 116 -7.11 4.92 11.72
C LYS A 116 -6.25 4.91 10.46
N GLN A 117 -6.89 4.85 9.31
CA GLN A 117 -6.23 4.82 8.01
C GLN A 117 -5.43 6.11 7.78
N VAL A 118 -4.19 5.96 7.33
CA VAL A 118 -3.27 7.07 7.04
C VAL A 118 -3.08 7.25 5.54
N VAL A 119 -3.01 6.15 4.79
CA VAL A 119 -2.85 6.16 3.33
C VAL A 119 -4.03 5.44 2.67
N PRO A 120 -4.64 5.99 1.60
CA PRO A 120 -5.72 5.35 0.87
C PRO A 120 -5.34 3.96 0.34
N ASN A 121 -6.31 3.04 0.34
CA ASN A 121 -6.07 1.63 -0.04
C ASN A 121 -5.59 1.48 -1.49
N ASP A 122 -6.02 2.34 -2.41
CA ASP A 122 -5.60 2.29 -3.81
C ASP A 122 -4.11 2.64 -3.97
N VAL A 123 -3.61 3.61 -3.21
CA VAL A 123 -2.20 4.00 -3.17
C VAL A 123 -1.36 2.88 -2.54
N VAL A 124 -1.85 2.28 -1.46
CA VAL A 124 -1.19 1.15 -0.79
C VAL A 124 -1.11 -0.07 -1.70
N PHE A 125 -2.19 -0.41 -2.41
CA PHE A 125 -2.24 -1.54 -3.34
C PHE A 125 -1.20 -1.36 -4.46
N LYS A 126 -1.16 -0.18 -5.09
CA LYS A 126 -0.19 0.13 -6.15
C LYS A 126 1.27 0.03 -5.66
N HIS A 127 1.54 0.41 -4.40
CA HIS A 127 2.88 0.34 -3.84
C HIS A 127 3.29 -1.11 -3.48
N ARG A 128 2.38 -1.89 -2.86
CA ARG A 128 2.64 -3.30 -2.53
C ARG A 128 2.87 -4.15 -3.78
N GLN A 129 2.17 -3.85 -4.87
CA GLN A 129 2.39 -4.54 -6.14
C GLN A 129 3.81 -4.33 -6.68
N HIS A 130 4.39 -3.13 -6.52
CA HIS A 130 5.79 -2.85 -6.88
C HIS A 130 6.78 -3.66 -6.01
N GLN A 131 6.52 -3.75 -4.70
CA GLN A 131 7.39 -4.52 -3.79
C GLN A 131 7.39 -6.02 -4.12
N ASN A 132 6.22 -6.58 -4.46
CA ASN A 132 6.11 -8.00 -4.83
C ASN A 132 6.85 -8.31 -6.14
N GLN A 133 6.78 -7.42 -7.14
CA GLN A 133 7.50 -7.60 -8.42
C GLN A 133 9.02 -7.52 -8.26
N ALA A 134 9.53 -6.70 -7.33
CA ALA A 134 10.96 -6.61 -7.06
C ALA A 134 11.53 -7.83 -6.33
N ALA A 135 10.69 -8.57 -5.58
CA ALA A 135 11.10 -9.77 -4.86
C ALA A 135 11.23 -11.01 -5.75
N GLU A 136 10.61 -11.03 -6.94
CA GLU A 136 10.63 -12.16 -7.89
C GLU A 136 11.80 -12.12 -8.88
N GLY A 137 12.77 -11.20 -8.69
CA GLY A 137 13.89 -10.97 -9.63
C GLY A 137 15.31 -11.25 -9.11
N PHE A 138 15.51 -11.88 -7.95
CA PHE A 138 16.85 -12.18 -7.45
C PHE A 138 17.24 -13.63 -7.74
N ASP A 139 17.93 -13.82 -8.88
CA ASP A 139 18.68 -15.04 -9.20
C ASP A 139 19.79 -15.24 -8.15
N GLY A 140 19.94 -16.47 -7.70
CA GLY A 140 20.84 -16.81 -6.61
C GLY A 140 22.30 -16.71 -7.06
N ASN A 141 23.03 -15.75 -6.52
CA ASN A 141 24.41 -15.98 -6.10
C ASN A 141 24.96 -14.84 -5.23
N ASN A 142 25.81 -15.24 -4.28
CA ASN A 142 26.64 -14.44 -3.37
C ASN A 142 25.99 -14.07 -2.02
N ASP A 143 26.48 -14.79 -1.02
CA ASP A 143 26.36 -14.52 0.40
C ASP A 143 26.96 -13.14 0.69
N ASP A 144 26.11 -12.15 1.00
CA ASP A 144 26.38 -10.96 1.83
C ASP A 144 25.25 -9.92 1.70
N HIS A 145 23.99 -10.29 2.00
CA HIS A 145 22.98 -9.29 2.42
C HIS A 145 21.77 -9.91 3.13
N LEU A 146 21.94 -10.23 4.41
CA LEU A 146 20.81 -10.42 5.34
C LEU A 146 20.23 -9.02 5.63
N PRO A 147 19.02 -8.66 5.13
CA PRO A 147 17.81 -8.97 5.90
C PRO A 147 16.52 -9.01 5.05
N TYR A 148 16.08 -10.17 4.58
CA TYR A 148 14.68 -10.32 4.10
C TYR A 148 14.03 -11.68 4.39
N PHE A 149 14.79 -12.67 4.87
CA PHE A 149 14.30 -14.05 5.03
C PHE A 149 13.86 -14.48 6.44
N LEU A 150 13.93 -13.61 7.46
CA LEU A 150 13.46 -13.96 8.81
C LEU A 150 12.00 -13.57 9.12
N SER A 151 11.12 -13.45 8.11
CA SER A 151 9.67 -13.22 8.34
C SER A 151 8.78 -14.46 8.14
N ALA A 152 9.38 -15.64 7.93
CA ALA A 152 8.63 -16.88 7.67
C ALA A 152 7.92 -17.53 8.90
N PHE A 153 8.03 -17.05 10.15
CA PHE A 153 7.60 -17.85 11.32
C PHE A 153 6.55 -17.26 12.29
N ARG A 154 5.46 -16.65 11.82
CA ARG A 154 4.28 -16.52 12.72
C ARG A 154 2.92 -16.51 12.03
N ARG A 155 2.56 -17.62 11.39
CA ARG A 155 1.14 -18.01 11.25
C ARG A 155 0.98 -19.39 11.89
N GLY A 156 0.39 -19.43 13.09
CA GLY A 156 0.13 -20.71 13.76
C GLY A 156 -0.13 -20.61 15.26
N ASN A 157 -1.41 -20.38 15.60
CA ASN A 157 -2.17 -21.04 16.66
C ASN A 157 -1.95 -20.77 18.17
N THR A 158 -3.10 -20.49 18.79
CA THR A 158 -3.58 -20.81 20.15
C THR A 158 -2.90 -20.27 21.41
N LEU A 159 -3.77 -19.61 22.19
CA LEU A 159 -3.90 -19.63 23.66
C LEU A 159 -2.77 -19.03 24.50
N HIS A 160 -3.07 -17.90 25.14
CA HIS A 160 -3.22 -17.69 26.60
C HIS A 160 -3.10 -16.16 26.81
N ARG A 161 -4.18 -15.42 27.11
CA ARG A 161 -4.80 -15.25 28.44
C ARG A 161 -3.74 -14.96 29.52
N TYR A 162 -4.00 -13.85 30.23
CA TYR A 162 -3.57 -13.42 31.55
C TYR A 162 -2.77 -12.10 31.59
N PHE A 163 -3.45 -11.12 32.19
CA PHE A 163 -3.03 -10.04 33.10
C PHE A 163 -1.79 -9.22 32.77
#